data_AF-J4GJV6-F1
#
_entry.id   AF-J4GJV6-F1
#
_cell.length_a   1.000
_cell.length_b   1.000
_cell.length_c   1.000
_cell.angle_alpha   90.00
_cell.angle_beta   90.00
_cell.angle_gamma   90.00
#
_symmetry.space_group_name_H-M   'P 1'
#
loop_
_entity.id
_entity.type
_entity.pdbx_description
1 polymer ?
#
loop_
_entity_poly.entity_id
_entity_poly.type
_entity_poly.pdbx_seq_one_letter_code
_entity_poly.pdbx_strand_id
1 'polypeptide(L)'
;MALNPYGDTSRAAAGPSTSEFDILKASHKFLREDDEQESLTWNEQLAKKYYHNLYREFAVCDLKHYKSGNFALRWRTESEVISGAGETTCGNTRCTLHTKQEGEMLLVKTIELPFSYIEDGETKFALVKVVLCDKCLKKLMWRRNKEKERVQEETKAQQAAGKGRAEDTIMGAFSRGEPKEHFTRKRNVDEEPARNSSRTEPAGFTRDASHKRRRKHSQSHPPPHASSHSLLADRLDNR
;
A
#
# COMPACT_ATOMS: atom_id res chain seq x y z
N MET A 1 3.02 69.81 40.16
CA MET A 1 2.08 68.79 40.66
C MET A 1 0.89 68.73 39.74
N ALA A 2 0.77 67.67 38.93
CA ALA A 2 -0.48 67.05 38.50
C ALA A 2 -0.10 65.90 37.57
N LEU A 3 -0.15 64.70 38.12
CA LEU A 3 0.11 63.43 37.46
C LEU A 3 -1.06 63.13 36.52
N ASN A 4 -0.80 62.82 35.25
CA ASN A 4 -1.84 62.22 34.40
C ASN A 4 -2.08 60.78 34.88
N PRO A 5 -3.31 60.43 35.30
CA PRO A 5 -3.61 59.10 35.79
C PRO A 5 -3.73 58.10 34.63
N TYR A 6 -3.30 56.88 34.95
CA TYR A 6 -3.40 55.67 34.16
C TYR A 6 -4.75 55.51 33.42
N GLY A 7 -4.66 55.34 32.10
CA GLY A 7 -5.66 54.61 31.32
C GLY A 7 -5.24 53.16 31.25
N ASP A 8 -5.60 52.42 32.29
CA ASP A 8 -5.41 50.97 32.42
C ASP A 8 -6.27 50.21 31.38
N THR A 9 -5.68 49.12 30.92
CA THR A 9 -6.14 48.02 30.08
C THR A 9 -7.62 47.94 29.69
N SER A 10 -7.86 47.99 28.37
CA SER A 10 -8.65 46.93 27.74
C SER A 10 -7.80 46.22 26.70
N ARG A 11 -6.81 45.46 27.19
CA ARG A 11 -6.39 44.27 26.44
C ARG A 11 -7.57 43.32 26.54
N ALA A 12 -8.58 43.54 25.69
CA ALA A 12 -9.58 42.54 25.41
C ALA A 12 -8.79 41.28 25.12
N ALA A 13 -8.91 40.29 26.00
CA ALA A 13 -8.40 38.97 25.73
C ALA A 13 -9.11 38.54 24.46
N ALA A 14 -8.44 38.69 23.31
CA ALA A 14 -8.87 38.05 22.09
C ALA A 14 -8.96 36.58 22.47
N GLY A 15 -10.19 36.06 22.57
CA GLY A 15 -10.41 34.62 22.61
C GLY A 15 -9.64 33.98 21.45
N PRO A 16 -9.32 32.68 21.50
CA PRO A 16 -8.51 32.04 20.47
C PRO A 16 -9.12 32.31 19.10
N SER A 17 -8.53 33.24 18.36
CA SER A 17 -8.95 33.57 17.01
C SER A 17 -8.52 32.39 16.16
N THR A 18 -9.48 31.54 15.79
CA THR A 18 -9.24 30.44 14.86
C THR A 18 -8.61 31.03 13.61
N SER A 19 -7.36 30.65 13.32
CA SER A 19 -6.68 31.13 12.13
C SER A 19 -7.33 30.54 10.88
N GLU A 20 -7.18 31.19 9.72
CA GLU A 20 -7.61 30.61 8.44
C GLU A 20 -6.99 29.22 8.22
N PHE A 21 -5.74 29.02 8.68
CA PHE A 21 -5.08 27.72 8.64
C PHE A 21 -5.81 26.66 9.49
N ASP A 22 -6.30 27.03 10.68
CA ASP A 22 -7.07 26.12 11.53
C ASP A 22 -8.41 25.75 10.89
N ILE A 23 -9.08 26.73 10.27
CA ILE A 23 -10.32 26.54 9.53
C ILE A 23 -10.11 25.59 8.36
N LEU A 24 -9.04 25.81 7.58
CA LEU A 24 -8.67 24.92 6.49
C LEU A 24 -8.37 23.51 6.98
N LYS A 25 -7.61 23.36 8.06
CA LYS A 25 -7.29 22.05 8.63
C LYS A 25 -8.53 21.30 9.10
N ALA A 26 -9.52 22.00 9.64
CA ALA A 26 -10.78 21.42 10.10
C ALA A 26 -11.72 21.03 8.95
N SER A 27 -11.80 21.84 7.90
CA SER A 27 -12.75 21.67 6.79
C SER A 27 -12.13 21.10 5.50
N HIS A 28 -10.86 20.67 5.53
CA HIS A 28 -10.19 20.10 4.36
C HIS A 28 -10.68 18.68 4.07
N LYS A 29 -11.16 18.46 2.83
CA LYS A 29 -11.42 17.14 2.26
C LYS A 29 -10.34 16.82 1.22
N PHE A 30 -9.84 15.59 1.20
CA PHE A 30 -8.82 15.13 0.26
C PHE A 30 -9.33 15.11 -1.18
N LEU A 31 -10.58 14.66 -1.38
CA LEU A 31 -11.30 14.79 -2.63
C LEU A 31 -12.65 15.47 -2.36
N ARG A 32 -12.92 16.56 -3.08
CA ARG A 32 -14.24 17.18 -3.18
C ARG A 32 -14.85 16.77 -4.51
N GLU A 33 -16.06 16.25 -4.47
CA GLU A 33 -16.86 16.00 -5.68
C GLU A 33 -17.33 17.36 -6.22
N ASP A 34 -17.20 17.57 -7.54
CA ASP A 34 -17.51 18.86 -8.16
C ASP A 34 -19.00 19.23 -8.05
N ASP A 35 -19.86 18.27 -7.74
CA ASP A 35 -21.33 18.40 -7.67
C ASP A 35 -21.88 18.77 -6.28
N GLU A 36 -21.02 18.88 -5.24
CA GLU A 36 -21.42 19.31 -3.89
C GLU A 36 -21.61 20.86 -3.89
N GLN A 37 -22.73 21.30 -4.48
CA GLN A 37 -23.16 22.70 -4.65
C GLN A 37 -24.28 23.09 -3.65
N GLU A 38 -24.63 22.23 -2.70
CA GLU A 38 -25.64 22.55 -1.68
C GLU A 38 -25.01 23.35 -0.54
N SER A 39 -25.43 24.61 -0.39
CA SER A 39 -25.24 25.52 0.75
C SER A 39 -24.00 25.26 1.64
N LEU A 40 -22.80 25.41 1.08
CA LEU A 40 -21.55 25.29 1.85
C LEU A 40 -21.44 26.43 2.88
N THR A 41 -21.01 26.09 4.09
CA THR A 41 -20.63 27.07 5.10
C THR A 41 -19.46 27.93 4.63
N TRP A 42 -19.23 29.10 5.23
CA TRP A 42 -18.08 29.95 4.87
C TRP A 42 -16.74 29.21 5.00
N ASN A 43 -16.57 28.39 6.03
CA ASN A 43 -15.38 27.56 6.24
C ASN A 43 -15.16 26.56 5.10
N GLU A 44 -16.23 25.93 4.63
CA GLU A 44 -16.17 24.99 3.51
C GLU A 44 -15.96 25.68 2.17
N GLN A 45 -16.51 26.89 1.99
CA GLN A 45 -16.23 27.73 0.81
C GLN A 45 -14.76 28.13 0.75
N LEU A 46 -14.17 28.51 1.89
CA LEU A 46 -12.74 28.79 2.00
C LEU A 46 -11.94 27.55 1.60
N ALA A 47 -12.21 26.39 2.21
CA ALA A 47 -11.53 25.15 1.90
C ALA A 47 -11.72 24.71 0.43
N LYS A 48 -12.91 24.91 -0.16
CA LYS A 48 -13.19 24.63 -1.58
C LYS A 48 -12.34 25.53 -2.49
N LYS A 49 -12.24 26.82 -2.18
CA LYS A 49 -11.37 27.75 -2.92
C LYS A 49 -9.90 27.33 -2.90
N TYR A 50 -9.38 26.94 -1.73
CA TYR A 50 -8.01 26.41 -1.64
C TYR A 50 -7.84 25.10 -2.42
N TYR A 51 -8.84 24.22 -2.39
CA TYR A 51 -8.82 22.96 -3.13
C TYR A 51 -8.76 23.14 -4.65
N HIS A 52 -9.47 24.13 -5.20
CA HIS A 52 -9.41 24.46 -6.62
C HIS A 52 -8.07 25.06 -7.04
N ASN A 53 -7.33 25.70 -6.12
CA ASN A 53 -6.00 26.24 -6.40
C ASN A 53 -4.88 25.18 -6.36
N LEU A 54 -5.16 23.97 -5.86
CA LEU A 54 -4.18 22.89 -5.80
C LEU A 54 -4.04 22.19 -7.16
N TYR A 55 -2.81 22.11 -7.66
CA TYR A 55 -2.45 21.28 -8.80
C TYR A 55 -2.30 19.81 -8.37
N ARG A 56 -3.37 19.03 -8.55
CA ARG A 56 -3.52 17.65 -8.02
C ARG A 56 -3.41 16.56 -9.08
N GLU A 57 -2.95 16.87 -10.29
CA GLU A 57 -2.78 15.86 -11.34
C GLU A 57 -1.63 14.90 -11.03
N PHE A 58 -0.48 15.42 -10.62
CA PHE A 58 0.72 14.65 -10.30
C PHE A 58 1.18 14.94 -8.88
N ALA A 59 1.46 13.88 -8.13
CA ALA A 59 2.12 13.93 -6.83
C ALA A 59 3.61 13.62 -6.95
N VAL A 60 4.38 14.08 -5.96
CA VAL A 60 5.80 13.72 -5.78
C VAL A 60 5.94 12.75 -4.62
N CYS A 61 7.00 11.95 -4.66
CA CYS A 61 7.26 10.92 -3.66
C CYS A 61 8.63 11.05 -3.00
N ASP A 62 8.76 10.52 -1.78
CA ASP A 62 10.05 10.24 -1.15
C ASP A 62 10.21 8.73 -1.00
N LEU A 63 11.15 8.18 -1.79
CA LEU A 63 11.47 6.75 -1.80
C LEU A 63 12.61 6.38 -0.84
N LYS A 64 12.98 7.21 0.14
CA LYS A 64 14.09 6.94 1.09
C LYS A 64 13.99 5.57 1.76
N HIS A 65 12.79 5.16 2.16
CA HIS A 65 12.55 3.92 2.91
C HIS A 65 11.93 2.81 2.04
N TYR A 66 12.13 2.83 0.72
CA TYR A 66 11.53 1.85 -0.19
C TYR A 66 11.87 0.39 0.18
N LYS A 67 13.03 0.14 0.81
CA LYS A 67 13.45 -1.17 1.32
C LYS A 67 12.68 -1.68 2.54
N SER A 68 11.92 -0.85 3.24
CA SER A 68 10.94 -1.32 4.23
C SER A 68 9.52 -1.40 3.64
N GLY A 69 9.36 -1.05 2.36
CA GLY A 69 8.07 -0.90 1.72
C GLY A 69 7.34 0.40 2.03
N ASN A 70 8.00 1.33 2.72
CA ASN A 70 7.41 2.60 3.09
C ASN A 70 7.90 3.69 2.14
N PHE A 71 6.98 4.53 1.70
CA PHE A 71 7.27 5.74 0.93
C PHE A 71 6.22 6.80 1.29
N ALA A 72 6.58 8.06 1.10
CA ALA A 72 5.68 9.18 1.33
C ALA A 72 5.26 9.81 0.00
N LEU A 73 4.06 10.36 -0.04
CA LEU A 73 3.53 11.14 -1.15
C LEU A 73 3.13 12.53 -0.64
N ARG A 74 3.27 13.53 -1.50
CA ARG A 74 2.67 14.86 -1.30
C ARG A 74 2.34 15.49 -2.65
N TRP A 75 1.40 16.43 -2.64
CA TRP A 75 1.18 17.31 -3.79
C TRP A 75 2.41 18.18 -4.05
N ARG A 76 2.54 18.61 -5.30
CA ARG A 76 3.61 19.50 -5.74
C ARG A 76 3.48 20.88 -5.12
N THR A 77 4.60 21.51 -4.83
CA THR A 77 4.64 22.93 -4.47
C THR A 77 4.53 23.79 -5.72
N GLU A 78 4.17 25.07 -5.56
CA GLU A 78 4.10 26.04 -6.66
C GLU A 78 5.40 26.08 -7.49
N SER A 79 6.56 26.11 -6.82
CA SER A 79 7.87 26.07 -7.48
C SER A 79 8.10 24.81 -8.32
N GLU A 80 7.61 23.65 -7.86
CA GLU A 80 7.70 22.38 -8.59
C GLU A 80 6.75 22.37 -9.79
N VAL A 81 5.55 22.94 -9.65
CA VAL A 81 4.59 23.06 -10.75
C VAL A 81 5.15 23.98 -11.83
N ILE A 82 5.65 25.16 -11.46
CA ILE A 82 6.22 26.14 -12.42
C ILE A 82 7.44 25.55 -13.14
N SER A 83 8.29 24.81 -12.42
CA SER A 83 9.46 24.15 -13.02
C SER A 83 9.12 22.84 -13.74
N GLY A 84 7.87 22.35 -13.73
CA GLY A 84 7.50 21.06 -14.30
C GLY A 84 8.08 19.84 -13.55
N ALA A 85 8.66 20.04 -12.37
CA ALA A 85 9.23 18.97 -11.57
C ALA A 85 8.17 17.94 -11.18
N GLY A 86 8.48 16.65 -11.37
CA GLY A 86 7.55 15.56 -11.09
C GLY A 86 6.43 15.36 -12.12
N GLU A 87 6.46 16.09 -13.22
CA GLU A 87 5.59 15.90 -14.40
C GLU A 87 6.42 15.61 -15.65
N THR A 88 7.36 16.50 -15.98
CA THR A 88 8.34 16.26 -17.05
C THR A 88 9.61 15.58 -16.54
N THR A 89 9.80 15.62 -15.22
CA THR A 89 10.97 15.06 -14.52
C THR A 89 10.56 13.96 -13.55
N CYS A 90 11.54 13.30 -12.92
CA CYS A 90 11.24 12.25 -11.95
C CYS A 90 10.61 12.85 -10.67
N GLY A 91 9.44 12.35 -10.28
CA GLY A 91 8.70 12.76 -9.08
C GLY A 91 9.29 12.29 -7.76
N ASN A 92 10.38 11.52 -7.76
CA ASN A 92 11.10 11.21 -6.53
C ASN A 92 11.99 12.40 -6.13
N THR A 93 11.65 13.08 -5.04
CA THR A 93 12.35 14.27 -4.50
C THR A 93 13.83 14.03 -4.20
N ARG A 94 14.23 12.77 -4.01
CA ARG A 94 15.63 12.36 -3.76
C ARG A 94 16.39 11.96 -5.03
N CYS A 95 15.76 12.05 -6.20
CA CYS A 95 16.36 11.66 -7.46
C CYS A 95 17.14 12.83 -8.07
N THR A 96 18.30 12.54 -8.67
CA THR A 96 19.08 13.54 -9.42
C THR A 96 18.32 14.07 -10.64
N LEU A 97 17.39 13.29 -11.18
CA LEU A 97 16.52 13.64 -12.30
C LEU A 97 15.25 14.40 -11.86
N HIS A 98 15.16 14.84 -10.61
CA HIS A 98 14.01 15.61 -10.14
C HIS A 98 14.10 17.08 -10.59
N THR A 99 15.30 17.66 -10.50
CA THR A 99 15.57 19.08 -10.81
C THR A 99 16.24 19.28 -12.18
N LYS A 100 16.76 18.21 -12.79
CA LYS A 100 17.44 18.28 -14.09
C LYS A 100 16.42 18.26 -15.23
N GLN A 101 16.42 19.30 -16.06
CA GLN A 101 15.62 19.43 -17.28
C GLN A 101 16.44 19.33 -18.57
N GLU A 102 17.76 19.16 -18.49
CA GLU A 102 18.64 19.36 -19.64
C GLU A 102 18.49 18.27 -20.72
N GLY A 103 17.81 18.65 -21.81
CA GLY A 103 18.15 18.31 -23.20
C GLY A 103 17.83 16.90 -23.70
N GLU A 104 17.89 15.89 -22.83
CA GLU A 104 17.54 14.53 -23.20
C GLU A 104 16.10 14.24 -22.79
N MET A 105 15.35 13.63 -23.71
CA MET A 105 14.02 13.10 -23.46
C MET A 105 14.10 12.10 -22.29
N LEU A 106 13.90 12.61 -21.07
CA LEU A 106 13.99 11.80 -19.86
C LEU A 106 12.89 10.75 -19.96
N LEU A 107 13.29 9.48 -20.10
CA LEU A 107 12.34 8.37 -20.13
C LEU A 107 11.74 8.20 -18.74
N VAL A 108 10.69 8.96 -18.49
CA VAL A 108 9.86 8.88 -17.30
C VAL A 108 8.54 8.23 -17.63
N LYS A 109 7.97 7.55 -16.65
CA LYS A 109 6.72 6.80 -16.78
C LYS A 109 5.73 7.34 -15.77
N THR A 110 4.54 7.67 -16.25
CA THR A 110 3.40 7.97 -15.40
C THR A 110 2.83 6.65 -14.89
N ILE A 111 2.66 6.55 -13.58
CA ILE A 111 2.07 5.40 -12.91
C ILE A 111 1.00 5.88 -11.94
N GLU A 112 -0.01 5.05 -11.73
CA GLU A 112 -1.07 5.30 -10.76
C GLU A 112 -0.85 4.44 -9.52
N LEU A 113 -0.91 5.07 -8.35
CA LEU A 113 -0.69 4.43 -7.06
C LEU A 113 -2.02 4.38 -6.29
N PRO A 114 -2.44 3.19 -5.82
CA PRO A 114 -3.56 3.10 -4.90
C PRO A 114 -3.16 3.72 -3.56
N PHE A 115 -3.92 4.72 -3.13
CA PHE A 115 -3.74 5.43 -1.88
C PHE A 115 -4.99 5.28 -1.02
N SER A 116 -4.85 4.56 0.09
CA SER A 116 -5.89 4.44 1.12
C SER A 116 -5.74 5.55 2.15
N TYR A 117 -6.82 6.23 2.50
CA TYR A 117 -6.84 7.27 3.53
C TYR A 117 -8.10 7.18 4.38
N ILE A 118 -8.08 7.82 5.55
CA ILE A 118 -9.24 7.91 6.43
C ILE A 118 -9.73 9.34 6.41
N GLU A 119 -11.02 9.54 6.13
CA GLU A 119 -11.69 10.84 6.13
C GLU A 119 -13.04 10.66 6.80
N ASP A 120 -13.36 11.51 7.77
CA ASP A 120 -14.59 11.42 8.58
C ASP A 120 -14.84 10.05 9.23
N GLY A 121 -13.76 9.34 9.56
CA GLY A 121 -13.82 8.00 10.18
C GLY A 121 -14.01 6.85 9.18
N GLU A 122 -14.16 7.15 7.89
CA GLU A 122 -14.35 6.16 6.83
C GLU A 122 -13.05 5.93 6.06
N THR A 123 -12.80 4.67 5.67
CA THR A 123 -11.65 4.33 4.82
C THR A 123 -12.02 4.55 3.35
N LYS A 124 -11.35 5.50 2.71
CA LYS A 124 -11.51 5.84 1.30
C LYS A 124 -10.27 5.44 0.51
N PHE A 125 -10.43 5.34 -0.81
CA PHE A 125 -9.35 5.00 -1.74
C PHE A 125 -9.32 6.01 -2.89
N ALA A 126 -8.11 6.36 -3.33
CA ALA A 126 -7.88 7.19 -4.50
C ALA A 126 -6.70 6.66 -5.31
N LEU A 127 -6.72 6.89 -6.62
CA LEU A 127 -5.57 6.66 -7.49
C LEU A 127 -4.79 7.96 -7.63
N VAL A 128 -3.54 7.96 -7.20
CA VAL A 128 -2.64 9.11 -7.27
C VAL A 128 -1.63 8.89 -8.37
N LYS A 129 -1.53 9.83 -9.31
CA LYS A 129 -0.55 9.74 -10.41
C LYS A 129 0.80 10.25 -9.96
N VAL A 130 1.86 9.52 -10.30
CA VAL A 130 3.25 9.90 -10.05
C VAL A 130 4.06 9.61 -11.31
N VAL A 131 4.96 10.51 -11.68
CA VAL A 131 5.89 10.31 -12.79
C VAL A 131 7.24 9.85 -12.24
N LEU A 132 7.79 8.74 -12.72
CA LEU A 132 9.07 8.19 -12.24
C LEU A 132 9.98 7.75 -13.37
N CYS A 133 11.29 7.94 -13.22
CA CYS A 133 12.29 7.28 -14.06
C CYS A 133 12.36 5.77 -13.74
N ASP A 134 12.92 4.98 -14.66
CA ASP A 134 13.02 3.51 -14.50
C ASP A 134 13.71 3.07 -13.20
N LYS A 135 14.74 3.81 -12.76
CA LYS A 135 15.44 3.52 -11.50
C LYS A 135 14.51 3.68 -10.30
N CYS A 136 13.70 4.74 -10.26
CA CYS A 136 12.78 5.00 -9.15
C CYS A 136 11.55 4.09 -9.21
N LEU A 137 11.07 3.75 -10.41
CA LEU A 137 10.01 2.76 -10.60
C LEU A 137 10.40 1.39 -10.04
N LYS A 138 11.64 0.95 -10.28
CA LYS A 138 12.18 -0.29 -9.68
C LYS A 138 12.24 -0.22 -8.15
N LYS A 139 12.61 0.93 -7.57
CA LYS A 139 12.60 1.14 -6.12
C LYS A 139 11.19 1.05 -5.55
N LEU A 140 10.22 1.70 -6.19
CA LEU A 140 8.83 1.64 -5.77
C LEU A 140 8.29 0.20 -5.79
N MET A 141 8.59 -0.57 -6.83
CA MET A 141 8.14 -1.95 -6.98
C MET A 141 8.95 -2.97 -6.16
N TRP A 142 9.96 -2.53 -5.41
CA TRP A 142 10.91 -3.41 -4.73
C TRP A 142 10.23 -4.40 -3.78
N ARG A 143 9.34 -3.92 -2.90
CA ARG A 143 8.64 -4.80 -1.92
C ARG A 143 7.76 -5.83 -2.63
N ARG A 144 6.97 -5.36 -3.60
CA ARG A 144 6.07 -6.22 -4.38
C ARG A 144 6.82 -7.31 -5.14
N ASN A 145 7.96 -6.97 -5.74
CA ASN A 145 8.79 -7.93 -6.47
C ASN A 145 9.43 -8.94 -5.52
N LYS A 146 9.95 -8.49 -4.38
CA LYS A 146 10.56 -9.37 -3.38
C LYS A 146 9.54 -10.35 -2.77
N GLU A 147 8.31 -9.92 -2.58
CA GLU A 147 7.21 -10.81 -2.15
C GLU A 147 6.86 -11.84 -3.22
N LYS A 148 6.77 -11.43 -4.49
CA LYS A 148 6.54 -12.35 -5.62
C LYS A 148 7.64 -13.39 -5.77
N GLU A 149 8.90 -13.00 -5.62
CA GLU A 149 10.05 -13.91 -5.67
C GLU A 149 9.94 -14.99 -4.60
N ARG A 150 9.63 -14.61 -3.35
CA ARG A 150 9.44 -15.57 -2.24
C ARG A 150 8.31 -16.56 -2.51
N VAL A 151 7.16 -16.08 -3.01
CA VAL A 151 6.02 -16.95 -3.35
C VAL A 151 6.38 -17.91 -4.51
N GLN A 152 7.15 -17.45 -5.49
CA GLN A 152 7.61 -18.29 -6.60
C GLN A 152 8.60 -19.37 -6.16
N GLU A 153 9.47 -19.08 -5.22
CA GLU A 153 10.39 -20.07 -4.64
C GLU A 153 9.61 -21.13 -3.84
N GLU A 154 8.65 -20.71 -3.02
CA GLU A 154 7.79 -21.62 -2.25
C GLU A 154 6.97 -22.55 -3.16
N THR A 155 6.39 -22.02 -4.24
CA THR A 155 5.61 -22.82 -5.20
C THR A 155 6.48 -23.79 -6.00
N LYS A 156 7.69 -23.39 -6.42
CA LYS A 156 8.64 -24.30 -7.08
C LYS A 156 9.08 -25.43 -6.15
N ALA A 157 9.34 -25.14 -4.87
CA ALA A 157 9.70 -26.16 -3.88
C ALA A 157 8.57 -27.18 -3.67
N GLN A 158 7.32 -26.73 -3.59
CA GLN A 158 6.15 -27.60 -3.45
C GLN A 158 5.92 -28.48 -4.69
N GLN A 159 6.15 -27.95 -5.90
CA GLN A 159 6.03 -28.72 -7.15
C GLN A 159 7.12 -29.79 -7.29
N ALA A 160 8.35 -29.49 -6.86
CA ALA A 160 9.44 -30.47 -6.83
C ALA A 160 9.16 -31.62 -5.84
N ALA A 161 8.61 -31.31 -4.66
CA ALA A 161 8.23 -32.32 -3.66
C ALA A 161 7.05 -33.21 -4.10
N GLY A 162 6.12 -32.69 -4.92
CA GLY A 162 4.97 -33.44 -5.43
C GLY A 162 5.32 -34.44 -6.55
N LYS A 163 6.35 -34.18 -7.35
CA LYS A 163 6.78 -35.09 -8.45
C LYS A 163 7.50 -36.34 -7.97
N GLY A 164 8.14 -36.31 -6.80
CA GLY A 164 8.87 -37.47 -6.25
C GLY A 164 8.00 -38.61 -5.71
N ARG A 165 6.66 -38.46 -5.63
CA ARG A 165 5.75 -39.48 -5.07
C ARG A 165 4.94 -40.25 -6.12
N ALA A 166 4.93 -39.81 -7.37
CA ALA A 166 4.12 -40.44 -8.44
C ALA A 166 4.88 -41.51 -9.25
N GLU A 167 6.21 -41.57 -9.15
CA GLU A 167 7.03 -42.51 -9.94
C GLU A 167 7.29 -43.85 -9.23
N ASP A 168 7.05 -43.94 -7.91
CA ASP A 168 7.43 -45.10 -7.09
C ASP A 168 6.32 -46.17 -6.94
N THR A 169 5.21 -46.08 -7.70
CA THR A 169 4.09 -47.05 -7.63
C THR A 169 3.95 -47.92 -8.89
N ILE A 170 4.78 -47.75 -9.93
CA ILE A 170 4.73 -48.57 -11.18
C ILE A 170 6.00 -49.43 -11.37
N MET A 171 6.55 -50.01 -10.31
CA MET A 171 7.66 -50.99 -10.40
C MET A 171 7.47 -52.19 -9.46
N GLY A 172 6.21 -52.56 -9.18
CA GLY A 172 5.90 -53.54 -8.14
C GLY A 172 4.85 -54.60 -8.50
N ALA A 173 4.79 -55.09 -9.74
CA ALA A 173 4.15 -56.38 -10.02
C ALA A 173 4.57 -56.93 -11.40
N PHE A 174 4.74 -58.25 -11.47
CA PHE A 174 4.95 -59.10 -12.65
C PHE A 174 6.41 -59.46 -13.01
N SER A 175 6.90 -60.52 -12.36
CA SER A 175 7.69 -61.57 -13.03
C SER A 175 7.65 -62.88 -12.23
N ARG A 176 6.95 -63.90 -12.76
CA ARG A 176 7.49 -65.25 -13.10
C ARG A 176 6.38 -66.28 -13.37
N GLY A 177 6.39 -66.85 -14.57
CA GLY A 177 5.62 -68.04 -14.98
C GLY A 177 5.62 -68.18 -16.51
N GLU A 178 6.17 -69.29 -17.02
CA GLU A 178 6.78 -69.50 -18.34
C GLU A 178 5.82 -70.07 -19.45
N PRO A 179 6.29 -70.35 -20.70
CA PRO A 179 5.59 -70.06 -21.96
C PRO A 179 4.87 -71.26 -22.60
N LYS A 180 3.93 -71.00 -23.52
CA LYS A 180 3.57 -71.91 -24.63
C LYS A 180 3.17 -71.14 -25.90
N GLU A 181 3.52 -71.77 -27.01
CA GLU A 181 3.61 -71.23 -28.35
C GLU A 181 2.29 -71.21 -29.14
N HIS A 182 2.42 -70.62 -30.33
CA HIS A 182 1.73 -70.92 -31.59
C HIS A 182 0.49 -70.11 -32.00
N PHE A 183 0.64 -69.57 -33.23
CA PHE A 183 -0.34 -69.49 -34.33
C PHE A 183 -1.01 -68.15 -34.69
N THR A 184 -0.44 -67.55 -35.74
CA THR A 184 -1.08 -67.02 -36.97
C THR A 184 -2.02 -65.80 -36.95
N ARG A 185 -1.52 -64.75 -37.63
CA ARG A 185 -1.99 -64.21 -38.94
C ARG A 185 -3.28 -63.36 -39.00
N LYS A 186 -3.11 -62.27 -39.78
CA LYS A 186 -4.07 -61.34 -40.44
C LYS A 186 -4.57 -60.20 -39.54
N ARG A 187 -4.22 -58.94 -39.82
CA ARG A 187 -4.49 -58.05 -40.98
C ARG A 187 -5.89 -57.38 -40.87
N ASN A 188 -5.82 -56.05 -40.86
CA ASN A 188 -6.70 -55.05 -41.51
C ASN A 188 -7.76 -54.28 -40.70
N VAL A 189 -7.67 -52.95 -40.93
CA VAL A 189 -8.72 -51.98 -41.28
C VAL A 189 -9.33 -51.15 -40.15
N ASP A 190 -9.06 -49.84 -40.32
CA ASP A 190 -9.86 -48.64 -40.08
C ASP A 190 -11.02 -48.66 -39.08
N GLU A 191 -11.04 -47.68 -38.16
CA GLU A 191 -12.16 -46.72 -38.14
C GLU A 191 -11.78 -45.43 -37.38
N GLU A 192 -12.02 -44.32 -38.07
CA GLU A 192 -11.89 -42.91 -37.69
C GLU A 192 -13.05 -42.45 -36.75
N PRO A 193 -13.00 -41.21 -36.24
CA PRO A 193 -13.62 -40.79 -34.99
C PRO A 193 -15.04 -40.25 -35.17
N ALA A 194 -15.78 -40.23 -34.07
CA ALA A 194 -17.05 -39.52 -33.99
C ALA A 194 -17.03 -38.46 -32.89
N ARG A 195 -17.14 -37.20 -33.36
CA ARG A 195 -18.11 -36.18 -32.90
C ARG A 195 -17.93 -35.63 -31.46
N ASN A 196 -18.21 -34.38 -31.15
CA ASN A 196 -18.65 -33.17 -31.84
C ASN A 196 -18.69 -32.10 -30.73
N SER A 197 -18.47 -30.84 -31.10
CA SER A 197 -19.04 -29.60 -30.56
C SER A 197 -19.63 -29.61 -29.14
N SER A 198 -19.18 -28.69 -28.28
CA SER A 198 -19.86 -27.40 -28.16
C SER A 198 -19.33 -26.60 -26.97
N ARG A 199 -19.11 -25.30 -27.23
CA ARG A 199 -19.07 -24.24 -26.23
C ARG A 199 -20.25 -24.34 -25.27
N THR A 200 -19.95 -24.30 -23.98
CA THR A 200 -20.84 -23.67 -22.99
C THR A 200 -19.97 -23.01 -21.92
N GLU A 201 -20.10 -21.69 -21.82
CA GLU A 201 -19.71 -20.90 -20.65
C GLU A 201 -20.34 -21.50 -19.37
N PRO A 202 -19.73 -21.24 -18.20
CA PRO A 202 -20.57 -20.59 -17.20
C PRO A 202 -19.88 -19.44 -16.47
N ALA A 203 -20.62 -18.32 -16.48
CA ALA A 203 -20.99 -17.43 -15.40
C ALA A 203 -20.33 -17.60 -14.01
N GLY A 204 -20.13 -16.44 -13.39
CA GLY A 204 -19.45 -16.25 -12.14
C GLY A 204 -20.02 -17.00 -10.95
N PHE A 205 -19.17 -17.13 -9.93
CA PHE A 205 -19.60 -17.41 -8.58
C PHE A 205 -18.88 -16.51 -7.60
N THR A 206 -19.70 -15.77 -6.88
CA THR A 206 -19.41 -15.03 -5.66
C THR A 206 -18.76 -15.94 -4.62
N ARG A 207 -17.85 -15.38 -3.81
CA ARG A 207 -17.38 -16.03 -2.59
C ARG A 207 -17.54 -15.07 -1.43
N ASP A 208 -18.74 -15.11 -0.86
CA ASP A 208 -18.93 -14.86 0.56
C ASP A 208 -18.86 -16.20 1.33
N ALA A 209 -18.77 -16.11 2.65
CA ALA A 209 -18.76 -17.17 3.67
C ALA A 209 -17.39 -17.69 4.15
N SER A 210 -16.87 -16.96 5.14
CA SER A 210 -16.81 -17.40 6.54
C SER A 210 -16.44 -18.87 6.81
N HIS A 211 -15.18 -19.10 7.23
CA HIS A 211 -14.84 -20.24 8.08
C HIS A 211 -14.26 -19.79 9.41
N LYS A 212 -15.13 -19.85 10.43
CA LYS A 212 -14.77 -19.93 11.84
C LYS A 212 -13.83 -21.12 12.06
N ARG A 213 -12.66 -20.90 12.65
CA ARG A 213 -11.95 -21.94 13.43
C ARG A 213 -11.65 -21.43 14.84
N ARG A 214 -12.33 -22.06 15.79
CA ARG A 214 -12.11 -21.96 17.25
C ARG A 214 -10.81 -22.69 17.61
N ARG A 215 -9.96 -21.98 18.36
CA ARG A 215 -9.24 -22.33 19.61
C ARG A 215 -8.48 -23.66 19.75
N LYS A 216 -7.22 -23.55 20.19
CA LYS A 216 -6.58 -24.19 21.38
C LYS A 216 -5.20 -23.51 21.55
N HIS A 217 -4.98 -22.61 22.51
CA HIS A 217 -4.64 -22.79 23.94
C HIS A 217 -3.29 -23.48 24.22
N SER A 218 -2.27 -22.66 24.54
CA SER A 218 -1.06 -22.98 25.32
C SER A 218 -0.38 -21.64 25.71
N GLN A 219 -0.84 -20.98 26.78
CA GLN A 219 -0.09 -20.80 28.03
C GLN A 219 1.44 -20.95 27.94
N SER A 220 2.15 -19.82 28.09
CA SER A 220 3.43 -19.74 28.81
C SER A 220 3.55 -18.36 29.46
N HIS A 221 3.84 -18.37 30.76
CA HIS A 221 3.89 -17.23 31.68
C HIS A 221 5.17 -16.39 31.54
N PRO A 222 5.14 -15.09 31.90
CA PRO A 222 6.34 -14.28 32.12
C PRO A 222 6.94 -14.51 33.52
N PRO A 223 8.26 -14.29 33.72
CA PRO A 223 8.91 -14.44 35.01
C PRO A 223 8.64 -13.23 35.94
N PRO A 224 8.70 -13.42 37.27
CA PRO A 224 8.51 -12.36 38.25
C PRO A 224 9.85 -11.71 38.64
N HIS A 225 9.87 -10.40 38.84
CA HIS A 225 10.89 -9.73 39.63
C HIS A 225 10.30 -9.35 40.99
N ALA A 226 10.89 -9.91 42.04
CA ALA A 226 10.57 -9.66 43.43
C ALA A 226 11.32 -8.43 43.96
N SER A 227 10.63 -7.69 44.81
CA SER A 227 11.08 -6.53 45.57
C SER A 227 11.70 -6.90 46.93
N SER A 228 12.24 -5.86 47.60
CA SER A 228 12.56 -5.70 49.04
C SER A 228 14.05 -5.89 49.39
N HIS A 229 14.69 -5.14 50.31
CA HIS A 229 14.34 -4.36 51.51
C HIS A 229 15.50 -3.33 51.73
N SER A 230 15.29 -2.02 51.98
CA SER A 230 15.11 -1.29 53.25
C SER A 230 16.37 -0.99 54.13
N LEU A 231 16.42 0.28 54.62
CA LEU A 231 16.95 0.83 55.90
C LEU A 231 18.34 1.48 55.98
N LEU A 232 18.34 2.80 56.28
CA LEU A 232 19.00 3.57 57.38
C LEU A 232 19.18 5.03 56.90
N ALA A 233 18.42 6.02 57.37
CA ALA A 233 18.50 6.78 58.63
C ALA A 233 19.54 7.93 58.63
N ASP A 234 19.20 9.00 59.36
CA ASP A 234 19.88 10.28 59.64
C ASP A 234 19.81 11.39 58.56
N ARG A 235 19.73 12.71 58.85
CA ARG A 235 19.27 13.59 59.96
C ARG A 235 19.54 15.04 59.46
N LEU A 236 18.78 16.03 59.97
CA LEU A 236 19.12 17.46 60.15
C LEU A 236 18.83 18.51 59.04
N ASP A 237 18.00 19.48 59.45
CA ASP A 237 18.01 20.96 59.24
C ASP A 237 18.32 21.56 57.85
N ASN A 238 17.36 22.33 57.29
CA ASN A 238 17.47 23.80 57.22
C ASN A 238 16.18 24.46 56.65
N ARG A 239 15.68 25.46 57.40
CA ARG A 239 14.68 26.51 57.05
C ARG A 239 13.20 26.18 56.93
#